data_AF-A0A7J4IHE5-F1
#
_entry.id   AF-A0A7J4IHE5-F1
#
_cell.length_a   1.000
_cell.length_b   1.000
_cell.length_c   1.000
_cell.angle_alpha   90.00
_cell.angle_beta   90.00
_cell.angle_gamma   90.00
#
_symmetry.space_group_name_H-M   'P 1'
#
loop_
_entity.id
_entity.type
_entity.pdbx_description
1 polymer ?
#
loop_
_entity_poly.entity_id
_entity_poly.type
_entity_poly.pdbx_seq_one_letter_code
_entity_poly.pdbx_strand_id
1 'polypeptide(L)'
;MVTCPKCDYSWPTKATAAWITCPKCQRKFERPDQIIEILGPIALAKPTTCQQCGRERSDLRACYVDDEAAIICAECLKDLLE
;
A
#
# COMPACT_ATOMS: atom_id res chain seq x y z
N MET A 1 2.51 -1.09 -6.46
CA MET A 1 3.80 -1.09 -7.23
C MET A 1 3.95 0.23 -7.96
N VAL A 2 5.15 0.73 -8.26
CA VAL A 2 5.29 2.03 -8.98
C VAL A 2 5.67 1.81 -10.44
N THR A 3 4.87 2.39 -11.34
CA THR A 3 5.12 2.41 -12.78
C THR A 3 5.69 3.76 -13.21
N CYS A 4 6.77 3.76 -13.98
CA CYS A 4 7.36 4.98 -14.49
C CYS A 4 6.52 5.56 -15.65
N PRO A 5 6.06 6.81 -15.57
CA PRO A 5 5.24 7.44 -16.62
C PRO A 5 6.01 7.73 -17.93
N LYS A 6 7.32 7.47 -17.96
CA LYS A 6 8.18 7.74 -19.13
C LYS A 6 8.68 6.49 -19.84
N CYS A 7 8.87 5.38 -19.13
CA CYS A 7 9.43 4.16 -19.69
C CYS A 7 8.60 2.90 -19.38
N ASP A 8 7.43 3.08 -18.75
CA ASP A 8 6.46 2.02 -18.41
C ASP A 8 7.03 0.89 -17.53
N TYR A 9 8.21 1.12 -16.96
CA TYR A 9 8.84 0.15 -16.09
C TYR A 9 8.12 0.14 -14.74
N SER A 10 7.74 -1.05 -14.24
CA SER A 10 7.11 -1.22 -12.93
C SER A 10 8.06 -1.90 -11.95
N TRP A 11 8.16 -1.37 -10.73
CA TRP A 11 8.99 -1.97 -9.67
C TRP A 11 8.38 -1.79 -8.27
N PRO A 12 8.67 -2.69 -7.32
CA PRO A 12 8.34 -2.48 -5.91
C PRO A 12 9.27 -1.42 -5.31
N THR A 13 8.70 -0.46 -4.58
CA THR A 13 9.46 0.58 -3.87
C THR A 13 8.89 0.76 -2.47
N LYS A 14 9.78 0.89 -1.49
CA LYS A 14 9.44 1.26 -0.10
C LYS A 14 9.71 2.73 0.20
N ALA A 15 10.08 3.52 -0.82
CA ALA A 15 10.41 4.92 -0.62
C ALA A 15 9.14 5.70 -0.26
N THR A 16 9.16 6.35 0.90
CA THR A 16 8.12 7.28 1.37
C THR A 16 8.38 8.73 0.90
N ALA A 17 9.44 8.94 0.12
CA ALA A 17 9.75 10.25 -0.44
C ALA A 17 8.70 10.64 -1.52
N ALA A 18 8.32 11.91 -1.53
CA ALA A 18 7.40 12.49 -2.53
C ALA A 18 7.91 12.34 -3.98
N TRP A 19 9.21 12.13 -4.17
CA TRP A 19 9.80 11.86 -5.47
C TRP A 19 10.52 10.53 -5.49
N ILE A 20 10.34 9.82 -6.59
CA ILE A 20 10.99 8.54 -6.85
C ILE A 20 11.79 8.59 -8.15
N THR A 21 12.96 7.96 -8.14
CA THR A 21 13.80 7.81 -9.32
C THR A 21 13.58 6.42 -9.93
N CYS A 22 13.31 6.38 -11.23
CA CYS A 22 13.18 5.11 -11.94
C CYS A 22 14.53 4.37 -12.01
N PRO A 23 14.62 3.09 -11.60
CA PRO A 23 15.86 2.32 -11.69
C PRO A 23 16.35 2.15 -13.14
N LYS A 24 15.42 2.05 -14.10
CA LYS A 24 15.69 1.74 -15.50
C LYS A 24 16.11 2.98 -16.30
N CYS A 25 15.37 4.09 -16.16
CA CYS A 25 15.65 5.30 -16.95
C CYS A 25 16.28 6.44 -16.13
N GLN A 26 16.54 6.22 -14.85
CA GLN A 26 17.21 7.16 -13.92
C GLN A 26 16.52 8.53 -13.82
N ARG A 27 15.26 8.63 -14.26
CA ARG A 27 14.46 9.86 -14.17
C ARG A 27 13.75 9.94 -12.84
N LYS A 28 13.78 11.12 -12.25
CA LYS A 28 13.00 11.50 -11.07
C LYS A 28 11.61 11.94 -11.51
N PHE A 29 10.58 11.44 -10.84
CA PHE A 29 9.19 11.84 -11.03
C PHE A 29 8.48 11.85 -9.67
N GLU A 30 7.33 12.52 -9.60
CA GLU A 30 6.49 12.53 -8.41
C GLU A 30 5.94 11.12 -8.18
N ARG A 31 6.00 10.64 -6.94
CA ARG A 31 5.49 9.31 -6.60
C ARG A 31 3.98 9.33 -6.85
N PRO A 32 3.42 8.39 -7.63
CA PRO A 32 1.98 8.26 -7.71
C PRO A 32 1.43 7.94 -6.31
N ASP A 33 0.32 8.59 -5.96
CA ASP A 33 -0.39 8.33 -4.72
C ASP A 33 -0.77 6.85 -4.66
N GLN A 34 -0.62 6.22 -3.50
CA GLN A 34 -1.04 4.83 -3.37
C GLN A 34 -2.56 4.80 -3.31
N ILE A 35 -3.18 4.11 -4.28
CA ILE A 35 -4.62 3.96 -4.27
C ILE A 35 -4.96 2.91 -3.23
N ILE A 36 -5.65 3.34 -2.17
CA ILE A 36 -6.12 2.48 -1.09
C ILE A 36 -7.63 2.50 -1.08
N GLU A 37 -8.24 1.38 -1.46
CA GLU A 37 -9.68 1.21 -1.43
C GLU A 37 -10.07 0.38 -0.21
N ILE A 38 -10.78 0.98 0.74
CA ILE A 38 -11.23 0.28 1.95
C ILE A 38 -12.53 -0.46 1.64
N LEU A 39 -12.52 -1.79 1.72
CA LEU A 39 -13.71 -2.62 1.52
C LEU A 39 -14.58 -2.68 2.77
N GLY A 40 -13.97 -2.65 3.96
CA GLY A 40 -14.68 -2.63 5.23
C GLY A 40 -14.05 -3.50 6.32
N PRO A 41 -14.71 -3.59 7.49
CA PRO A 41 -14.23 -4.40 8.60
C PRO A 41 -14.33 -5.90 8.30
N ILE A 42 -13.37 -6.66 8.82
CA ILE A 42 -13.35 -8.12 8.73
C ILE A 42 -13.95 -8.71 10.02
N ALA A 43 -14.91 -9.62 9.88
CA ALA A 43 -15.46 -10.35 11.03
C ALA A 43 -14.45 -11.38 11.56
N LEU A 44 -14.47 -11.64 12.88
CA LEU A 44 -13.55 -12.50 13.66
C LEU A 44 -13.42 -13.98 13.20
N ALA A 45 -13.94 -14.35 12.03
CA ALA A 45 -13.83 -15.69 11.47
C ALA A 45 -12.52 -15.95 10.68
N LYS A 46 -11.81 -14.90 10.21
CA LYS A 46 -10.48 -14.93 9.53
C LYS A 46 -10.17 -13.57 8.90
N PRO A 47 -8.90 -13.13 8.76
CA PRO A 47 -7.74 -13.39 9.63
C PRO A 47 -7.72 -12.46 10.85
N THR A 48 -6.88 -12.78 11.84
CA THR A 48 -6.65 -11.97 13.05
C THR A 48 -5.38 -11.14 12.97
N THR A 49 -4.53 -11.33 11.96
CA THR A 49 -3.22 -10.67 11.86
C THR A 49 -3.21 -9.58 10.78
N CYS A 50 -2.70 -8.40 11.13
CA CYS A 50 -2.47 -7.31 10.18
C CYS A 50 -1.26 -7.63 9.28
N GLN A 51 -1.40 -7.51 7.96
CA GLN A 51 -0.30 -7.76 7.02
C GLN A 51 0.79 -6.69 7.06
N GLN A 52 0.47 -5.49 7.55
CA GLN A 52 1.43 -4.39 7.58
C GLN A 52 2.33 -4.43 8.83
N CYS A 53 1.75 -4.62 10.02
CA CYS A 53 2.51 -4.67 11.27
C CYS A 53 2.72 -6.07 11.83
N GLY A 54 2.12 -7.11 11.25
CA GLY A 54 2.25 -8.50 11.68
C GLY A 54 1.61 -8.81 13.03
N ARG A 55 0.85 -7.87 13.62
CA ARG A 55 0.22 -8.04 14.94
C ARG A 55 -1.20 -8.55 14.85
N GLU A 56 -1.59 -9.34 15.84
CA GLU A 56 -2.97 -9.75 16.02
C GLU A 56 -3.82 -8.57 16.50
N ARG A 57 -4.93 -8.33 15.80
CA ARG A 57 -5.82 -7.19 15.99
C ARG A 57 -7.27 -7.62 15.74
N SER A 58 -8.18 -7.04 16.51
CA SER A 58 -9.62 -7.25 16.34
C SER A 58 -10.25 -6.23 15.39
N ASP A 59 -9.52 -5.15 15.07
CA ASP A 59 -9.93 -4.00 14.26
C ASP A 59 -9.34 -4.06 12.84
N LEU A 60 -9.41 -5.24 12.21
CA LEU A 60 -8.90 -5.44 10.85
C LEU A 60 -9.90 -4.97 9.79
N ARG A 61 -9.35 -4.39 8.74
CA ARG A 61 -10.09 -3.93 7.56
C ARG A 61 -9.52 -4.58 6.31
N ALA A 62 -10.41 -5.08 5.48
CA ALA A 62 -10.07 -5.52 4.13
C ALA A 62 -9.96 -4.29 3.24
N CYS A 63 -8.87 -4.18 2.51
CA CYS A 63 -8.59 -3.08 1.59
C CYS A 63 -7.94 -3.60 0.30
N TYR A 64 -7.97 -2.83 -0.78
CA TYR A 64 -7.07 -2.99 -1.91
C TYR A 64 -6.00 -1.89 -1.86
N VAL A 65 -4.73 -2.27 -1.98
CA VAL A 65 -3.60 -1.35 -2.07
C VAL A 65 -2.96 -1.55 -3.44
N ASP A 66 -3.04 -0.55 -4.32
CA ASP A 66 -2.60 -0.69 -5.72
C ASP A 66 -3.21 -1.94 -6.41
N ASP A 67 -4.52 -2.19 -6.22
CA ASP A 67 -5.27 -3.37 -6.72
C ASP A 67 -4.90 -4.71 -6.04
N GLU A 68 -3.97 -4.73 -5.08
CA GLU A 68 -3.66 -5.93 -4.29
C GLU A 68 -4.52 -6.01 -3.02
N ALA A 69 -5.23 -7.13 -2.86
CA ALA A 69 -6.04 -7.36 -1.67
C ALA A 69 -5.15 -7.48 -0.42
N ALA A 70 -5.34 -6.57 0.53
CA ALA A 70 -4.56 -6.47 1.76
C ALA A 70 -5.47 -6.38 2.98
N ILE A 71 -4.96 -6.86 4.12
CA ILE A 71 -5.69 -6.84 5.39
C ILE A 71 -4.88 -6.05 6.41
N ILE A 72 -5.41 -4.90 6.80
CA ILE A 72 -4.68 -3.87 7.54
C ILE A 72 -5.52 -3.43 8.75
N CYS A 73 -4.88 -3.24 9.91
CA CYS A 73 -5.57 -2.71 11.09
C CYS A 73 -5.88 -1.22 10.95
N ALA A 74 -6.82 -0.71 11.76
CA ALA A 74 -7.27 0.67 11.65
C ALA A 74 -6.14 1.70 11.86
N GLU A 75 -5.17 1.40 12.74
CA GLU A 75 -3.97 2.26 12.94
C GLU A 75 -3.09 2.32 11.69
N CYS A 76 -2.69 1.16 11.14
CA CYS A 76 -1.85 1.12 9.93
C CYS A 76 -2.58 1.65 8.70
N LEU A 77 -3.91 1.55 8.66
CA LEU A 77 -4.69 2.11 7.57
C LEU A 77 -4.71 3.64 7.60
N LYS A 78 -4.75 4.25 8.79
CA LYS A 78 -4.60 5.71 8.92
C LYS A 78 -3.21 6.17 8.47
N ASP A 79 -2.17 5.45 8.88
CA ASP A 79 -0.78 5.73 8.49
C ASP A 79 -0.56 5.67 6.98
N LEU A 80 -1.38 4.88 6.26
CA LEU A 80 -1.34 4.80 4.81
C LEU A 80 -2.18 5.88 4.10
N LEU A 81 -3.07 6.57 4.80
CA LEU A 81 -3.96 7.62 4.27
C LEU A 81 -3.54 9.05 4.65
N GLU A 82 -2.63 9.20 5.62
CA GLU A 82 -2.00 10.47 6.04
C GLU A 82 -0.65 10.69 5.33
#